data_AF-A0A4Y6ICJ7-F1
#
_entry.id   AF-A0A4Y6ICJ7-F1
#
_cell.length_a   1.000
_cell.length_b   1.000
_cell.length_c   1.000
_cell.angle_alpha   90.00
_cell.angle_beta   90.00
_cell.angle_gamma   90.00
#
_symmetry.space_group_name_H-M   'P 1'
#
loop_
_entity.id
_entity.type
_entity.pdbx_description
1 polymer ?
#
loop_
_entity_poly.entity_id
_entity_poly.type
_entity_poly.pdbx_seq_one_letter_code
_entity_poly.pdbx_strand_id
1 'polypeptide(L)'
;MQLVLRDPNQGPFLSKVIAYGRDEQLLSDEELAQIKAKAMLMSLKLADKFYNKYKMHLLEQAAFDVIGVVSLGLIALTERNESRALSLLQQNDGVVKSFQKGWSMLTVVSQFKQNGKSIYGDVDKNLMEQVSCPPDSDEWQGWQSYQDALSDHQRQQAIAVLRQHFYHIGSYDPLECLNLEGVLAEAVLYRICFGDIKVREDLKRKIGQIELNPAWFAEDYIQVATDKALALLPAESVAIIKADLGKHFNAGILRTLQFAQHYRTLLLADASPEKLERFEYKEGLHGLLGWPVYLQF
;
A
#
# COMPACT_ATOMS: atom_id res chain seq x y z
N MET A 1 21.24 17.51 -30.31
CA MET A 1 21.21 16.04 -30.46
C MET A 1 21.99 15.45 -29.29
N GLN A 2 21.32 15.11 -28.19
CA GLN A 2 21.98 14.50 -27.04
C GLN A 2 22.15 13.00 -27.34
N LEU A 3 23.39 12.51 -27.27
CA LEU A 3 23.69 11.08 -27.20
C LEU A 3 23.10 10.58 -25.88
N VAL A 4 21.92 9.96 -25.95
CA VAL A 4 21.39 9.17 -24.84
C VAL A 4 22.29 7.94 -24.74
N LEU A 5 23.20 7.96 -23.75
CA LEU A 5 23.97 6.78 -23.38
C LEU A 5 22.97 5.75 -22.86
N ARG A 6 22.84 4.62 -23.57
CA ARG A 6 22.03 3.47 -23.14
C ARG A 6 22.56 3.01 -21.79
N ASP A 7 21.72 3.00 -20.76
CA ASP A 7 22.06 2.38 -19.50
C ASP A 7 21.78 0.86 -19.63
N PRO A 8 22.81 -0.01 -19.58
CA PRO A 8 22.62 -1.45 -19.66
C PRO A 8 21.78 -2.02 -18.50
N ASN A 9 21.49 -1.21 -17.46
CA ASN A 9 20.59 -1.57 -16.37
C ASN A 9 19.11 -1.31 -16.66
N GLN A 10 18.68 -1.22 -17.91
CA GLN A 10 17.28 -0.97 -18.27
C GLN A 10 16.64 -2.19 -18.98
N GLY A 11 15.33 -2.39 -18.79
CA GLY A 11 14.58 -3.57 -19.27
C GLY A 11 14.25 -4.62 -18.19
N PRO A 12 13.41 -5.62 -18.51
CA PRO A 12 12.96 -6.63 -17.55
C PRO A 12 14.11 -7.47 -17.02
N PHE A 13 14.11 -7.74 -15.71
CA PHE A 13 15.24 -8.42 -15.05
C PHE A 13 15.52 -9.82 -15.61
N LEU A 14 14.49 -10.54 -16.07
CA LEU A 14 14.67 -11.81 -16.79
C LEU A 14 15.60 -11.67 -18.00
N SER A 15 15.37 -10.66 -18.85
CA SER A 15 16.19 -10.44 -20.05
C SER A 15 17.63 -10.08 -19.68
N LYS A 16 17.84 -9.30 -18.61
CA LYS A 16 19.17 -8.96 -18.10
C LYS A 16 19.94 -10.18 -17.63
N VAL A 17 19.31 -11.06 -16.86
CA VAL A 17 19.95 -12.28 -16.36
C VAL A 17 20.34 -13.20 -17.52
N ILE A 18 19.50 -13.27 -18.57
CA ILE A 18 19.83 -14.02 -19.79
C ILE A 18 21.01 -13.36 -20.52
N ALA A 19 21.01 -12.03 -20.70
CA ALA A 19 22.10 -11.31 -21.33
C ALA A 19 23.42 -11.51 -20.58
N TYR A 20 23.41 -11.32 -19.26
CA TYR A 20 24.52 -11.61 -18.35
C TYR A 20 25.07 -13.04 -18.55
N GLY A 21 24.18 -14.04 -18.56
CA GLY A 21 24.62 -15.43 -18.76
C GLY A 21 25.28 -15.68 -20.12
N ARG A 22 24.85 -14.98 -21.18
CA ARG A 22 25.47 -15.09 -22.50
C ARG A 22 26.80 -14.36 -22.57
N ASP A 23 26.85 -13.14 -22.05
CA ASP A 23 28.03 -12.27 -22.08
C ASP A 23 29.18 -12.89 -21.26
N GLU A 24 28.86 -13.49 -20.10
CA GLU A 24 29.81 -14.20 -19.24
C GLU A 24 30.06 -15.65 -19.68
N GLN A 25 29.46 -16.12 -20.78
CA GLN A 25 29.57 -17.50 -21.28
C GLN A 25 29.16 -18.58 -20.25
N LEU A 26 28.28 -18.22 -19.32
CA LEU A 26 27.73 -19.09 -18.28
C LEU A 26 26.42 -19.77 -18.69
N LEU A 27 25.86 -19.40 -19.85
CA LEU A 27 24.61 -19.92 -20.38
C LEU A 27 24.79 -20.46 -21.81
N SER A 28 24.69 -21.77 -21.95
CA SER A 28 24.71 -22.43 -23.27
C SER A 28 23.44 -22.17 -24.07
N ASP A 29 23.50 -22.34 -25.40
CA ASP A 29 22.34 -22.21 -26.27
C ASP A 29 21.25 -23.27 -25.95
N GLU A 30 21.65 -24.46 -25.49
CA GLU A 30 20.73 -25.52 -25.06
C GLU A 30 19.97 -25.14 -23.79
N GLU A 31 20.66 -24.63 -22.77
CA GLU A 31 20.02 -24.13 -21.55
C GLU A 31 19.11 -22.93 -21.84
N LEU A 32 19.54 -22.01 -22.71
CA LEU A 32 18.72 -20.89 -23.15
C LEU A 32 17.44 -21.37 -23.85
N ALA A 33 17.54 -22.38 -24.72
CA ALA A 33 16.37 -22.97 -25.37
C ALA A 33 15.40 -23.59 -24.36
N GLN A 34 15.92 -24.25 -23.31
CA GLN A 34 15.09 -24.80 -22.23
C GLN A 34 14.39 -23.70 -21.41
N ILE A 35 15.09 -22.62 -21.07
CA ILE A 35 14.49 -21.47 -20.36
C ILE A 35 13.35 -20.87 -21.20
N LYS A 36 13.60 -20.62 -22.49
CA LYS A 36 12.60 -20.10 -23.43
C LYS A 36 11.39 -21.03 -23.55
N ALA A 37 11.62 -22.34 -23.69
CA ALA A 37 10.54 -23.32 -23.77
C ALA A 37 9.64 -23.31 -22.53
N LYS A 38 10.23 -23.22 -21.33
CA LYS A 38 9.48 -23.12 -20.07
C LYS A 38 8.69 -21.82 -19.98
N ALA A 39 9.28 -20.69 -20.36
CA ALA A 39 8.59 -19.40 -20.39
C ALA A 39 7.39 -19.43 -21.36
N MET A 40 7.57 -19.95 -22.58
CA MET A 40 6.47 -20.12 -23.55
C MET A 40 5.35 -21.01 -23.02
N LEU A 41 5.68 -22.14 -22.38
CA LEU A 41 4.68 -23.02 -21.76
C LEU A 41 3.90 -22.30 -20.66
N MET A 42 4.57 -21.44 -19.87
CA MET A 42 3.89 -20.61 -18.87
C MET A 42 2.96 -19.59 -19.53
N SER A 43 3.38 -18.93 -20.61
CA SER A 43 2.54 -17.98 -21.35
C SER A 43 1.30 -18.65 -21.92
N LEU A 44 1.43 -19.86 -22.47
CA LEU A 44 0.30 -20.65 -22.97
C LEU A 44 -0.66 -21.04 -21.85
N LYS A 45 -0.15 -21.45 -20.68
CA LYS A 45 -0.99 -21.76 -19.51
C LYS A 45 -1.72 -20.54 -18.98
N LEU A 46 -1.05 -19.38 -18.94
CA LEU A 46 -1.65 -18.12 -18.52
C LEU A 46 -2.75 -17.70 -19.50
N ALA A 47 -2.46 -17.83 -20.80
CA ALA A 47 -3.42 -17.56 -21.87
C ALA A 47 -4.66 -18.44 -21.80
N ASP A 48 -4.51 -19.74 -21.52
CA ASP A 48 -5.65 -20.65 -21.38
C ASP A 48 -6.53 -20.31 -20.17
N LYS A 49 -5.92 -19.78 -19.10
CA LYS A 49 -6.62 -19.45 -17.86
C LYS A 49 -7.35 -18.09 -17.90
N PHE A 50 -6.70 -17.07 -18.44
CA PHE A 50 -7.14 -15.68 -18.31
C PHE A 50 -7.45 -14.97 -19.63
N TYR A 51 -7.09 -15.57 -20.76
CA TYR A 51 -7.24 -14.97 -22.08
C TYR A 51 -7.96 -15.91 -23.06
N ASN A 52 -8.23 -15.40 -24.26
CA ASN A 52 -8.63 -16.25 -25.37
C ASN A 52 -7.38 -16.65 -26.18
N LYS A 53 -6.89 -17.87 -25.97
CA LYS A 53 -5.70 -18.44 -26.62
C LYS A 53 -5.76 -18.48 -28.16
N TYR A 54 -6.93 -18.29 -28.77
CA TYR A 54 -7.08 -18.25 -30.22
C TYR A 54 -6.83 -16.86 -30.82
N LYS A 55 -6.56 -15.85 -29.99
CA LYS A 55 -6.21 -14.49 -30.42
C LYS A 55 -4.71 -14.24 -30.22
N MET A 56 -3.97 -14.05 -31.31
CA MET A 56 -2.52 -13.85 -31.28
C MET A 56 -2.05 -12.73 -30.35
N HIS A 57 -2.69 -11.55 -30.39
CA HIS A 57 -2.32 -10.43 -29.52
C HIS A 57 -2.51 -10.73 -28.02
N LEU A 58 -3.40 -11.66 -27.65
CA LEU A 58 -3.57 -12.07 -26.25
C LEU A 58 -2.54 -13.12 -25.81
N LEU A 59 -2.05 -13.96 -26.74
CA LEU A 59 -0.91 -14.83 -26.48
C LEU A 59 0.36 -14.03 -26.26
N GLU A 60 0.55 -12.97 -27.06
CA GLU A 60 1.64 -12.01 -26.90
C GLU A 60 1.56 -11.28 -25.56
N GLN A 61 0.37 -10.78 -25.20
CA GLN A 61 0.15 -10.17 -23.88
C GLN A 61 0.46 -11.15 -22.74
N ALA A 62 0.00 -12.40 -22.83
CA ALA A 62 0.31 -13.42 -21.82
C ALA A 62 1.83 -13.69 -21.72
N ALA A 63 2.58 -13.54 -22.81
CA ALA A 63 4.04 -13.62 -22.76
C ALA A 63 4.66 -12.42 -22.05
N PHE A 64 4.16 -11.20 -22.31
CA PHE A 64 4.62 -9.99 -21.62
C PHE A 64 4.34 -10.05 -20.11
N ASP A 65 3.18 -10.57 -19.73
CA ASP A 65 2.82 -10.84 -18.34
C ASP A 65 3.80 -11.81 -17.67
N VAL A 66 4.11 -12.93 -18.32
CA VAL A 66 5.06 -13.93 -17.80
C VAL A 66 6.45 -13.32 -17.64
N ILE A 67 6.93 -12.52 -18.60
CA ILE A 67 8.23 -11.86 -18.52
C ILE A 67 8.28 -10.91 -17.32
N GLY A 68 7.26 -10.07 -17.15
CA GLY A 68 7.14 -9.14 -16.03
C GLY A 68 7.10 -9.86 -14.67
N VAL A 69 6.23 -10.87 -14.54
CA VAL A 69 6.03 -11.62 -13.29
C VAL A 69 7.27 -12.44 -12.92
N VAL A 70 7.90 -13.12 -13.90
CA VAL A 70 9.16 -13.85 -13.67
C VAL A 70 10.26 -12.88 -13.24
N SER A 71 10.35 -11.71 -13.85
CA SER A 71 11.33 -10.68 -13.47
C SER A 71 11.15 -10.22 -12.02
N LEU A 72 9.90 -9.97 -11.59
CA LEU A 72 9.62 -9.66 -10.17
C LEU A 72 10.05 -10.79 -9.23
N GLY A 73 9.69 -12.02 -9.57
CA GLY A 73 10.03 -13.19 -8.76
C GLY A 73 11.53 -13.42 -8.66
N LEU A 74 12.25 -13.29 -9.77
CA LEU A 74 13.71 -13.37 -9.79
C LEU A 74 14.32 -12.31 -8.88
N ILE A 75 13.89 -11.04 -8.99
CA ILE A 75 14.36 -9.97 -8.11
C ILE A 75 14.16 -10.35 -6.65
N ALA A 76 12.98 -10.83 -6.29
CA ALA A 76 12.64 -11.15 -4.91
C ALA A 76 13.37 -12.38 -4.35
N LEU A 77 13.66 -13.38 -5.18
CA LEU A 77 14.36 -14.61 -4.75
C LEU A 77 15.87 -14.45 -4.70
N THR A 78 16.42 -13.47 -5.41
CA THR A 78 17.87 -13.38 -5.66
C THR A 78 18.47 -12.06 -5.21
N GLU A 79 17.66 -11.14 -4.68
CA GLU A 79 18.07 -9.81 -4.26
C GLU A 79 18.73 -9.02 -5.40
N ARG A 80 18.19 -9.18 -6.63
CA ARG A 80 18.74 -8.61 -7.87
C ARG A 80 20.15 -9.07 -8.24
N ASN A 81 20.63 -10.16 -7.66
CA ASN A 81 21.94 -10.71 -8.02
C ASN A 81 21.84 -11.55 -9.30
N GLU A 82 22.46 -11.09 -10.38
CA GLU A 82 22.38 -11.71 -11.71
C GLU A 82 22.94 -13.14 -11.74
N SER A 83 24.07 -13.39 -11.08
CA SER A 83 24.66 -14.73 -10.97
C SER A 83 23.74 -15.72 -10.25
N ARG A 84 23.18 -15.33 -9.09
CA ARG A 84 22.21 -16.15 -8.35
C ARG A 84 20.93 -16.37 -9.16
N ALA A 85 20.45 -15.35 -9.86
CA ALA A 85 19.29 -15.44 -10.72
C ALA A 85 19.51 -16.38 -11.90
N LEU A 86 20.70 -16.35 -12.52
CA LEU A 86 21.07 -17.27 -13.58
C LEU A 86 21.10 -18.72 -13.08
N SER A 87 21.75 -18.96 -11.93
CA SER A 87 21.76 -20.28 -11.30
C SER A 87 20.36 -20.79 -10.98
N LEU A 88 19.43 -19.90 -10.57
CA LEU A 88 18.03 -20.25 -10.37
C LEU A 88 17.34 -20.61 -11.70
N LEU A 89 17.55 -19.83 -12.77
CA LEU A 89 16.94 -20.07 -14.09
C LEU A 89 17.42 -21.38 -14.74
N GLN A 90 18.66 -21.77 -14.51
CA GLN A 90 19.23 -23.04 -14.99
C GLN A 90 18.59 -24.27 -14.32
N GLN A 91 17.91 -24.11 -13.18
CA GLN A 91 17.16 -25.20 -12.56
C GLN A 91 15.97 -25.64 -13.41
N ASN A 92 15.55 -26.90 -13.24
CA ASN A 92 14.42 -27.47 -13.97
C ASN A 92 13.12 -26.65 -13.81
N ASP A 93 12.88 -26.08 -12.63
CA ASP A 93 11.69 -25.31 -12.31
C ASP A 93 11.96 -23.82 -12.07
N GLY A 94 13.14 -23.30 -12.44
CA GLY A 94 13.56 -21.92 -12.16
C GLY A 94 12.57 -20.84 -12.62
N VAL A 95 12.11 -20.94 -13.88
CA VAL A 95 11.10 -20.04 -14.45
C VAL A 95 9.77 -20.14 -13.69
N VAL A 96 9.35 -21.37 -13.35
CA VAL A 96 8.07 -21.62 -12.67
C VAL A 96 8.10 -21.09 -11.23
N LYS A 97 9.18 -21.36 -10.48
CA LYS A 97 9.39 -20.84 -9.12
C LYS A 97 9.39 -19.31 -9.11
N SER A 98 10.08 -18.70 -10.06
CA SER A 98 10.13 -17.24 -10.20
C SER A 98 8.74 -16.69 -10.51
N PHE A 99 8.03 -17.28 -11.47
CA PHE A 99 6.65 -16.88 -11.77
C PHE A 99 5.74 -16.99 -10.54
N GLN A 100 5.77 -18.12 -9.81
CA GLN A 100 4.94 -18.33 -8.62
C GLN A 100 5.23 -17.30 -7.54
N LYS A 101 6.51 -16.97 -7.31
CA LYS A 101 6.89 -15.93 -6.35
C LYS A 101 6.36 -14.56 -6.78
N GLY A 102 6.59 -14.17 -8.03
CA GLY A 102 6.11 -12.90 -8.57
C GLY A 102 4.58 -12.80 -8.50
N TRP A 103 3.87 -13.86 -8.89
CA TRP A 103 2.41 -13.90 -8.85
C TRP A 103 1.88 -13.77 -7.42
N SER A 104 2.46 -14.51 -6.47
CA SER A 104 2.10 -14.40 -5.05
C SER A 104 2.30 -12.98 -4.51
N MET A 105 3.39 -12.32 -4.88
CA MET A 105 3.65 -10.93 -4.51
C MET A 105 2.56 -9.99 -5.04
N LEU A 106 2.17 -10.14 -6.31
CA LEU A 106 1.10 -9.36 -6.92
C LEU A 106 -0.27 -9.61 -6.25
N THR A 107 -0.58 -10.87 -5.93
CA THR A 107 -1.82 -11.22 -5.22
C THR A 107 -1.90 -10.55 -3.85
N VAL A 108 -0.81 -10.55 -3.07
CA VAL A 108 -0.79 -9.92 -1.73
C VAL A 108 -1.10 -8.43 -1.83
N VAL A 109 -0.39 -7.70 -2.69
CA VAL A 109 -0.56 -6.23 -2.78
C VAL A 109 -1.88 -5.81 -3.44
N SER A 110 -2.59 -6.75 -4.07
CA SER A 110 -3.89 -6.49 -4.73
C SER A 110 -5.10 -6.67 -3.80
N GLN A 111 -4.91 -7.19 -2.58
CA GLN A 111 -6.02 -7.53 -1.66
C GLN A 111 -6.98 -6.36 -1.36
N PHE A 112 -6.46 -5.14 -1.26
CA PHE A 112 -7.26 -3.94 -0.97
C PHE A 112 -7.69 -3.16 -2.22
N LYS A 113 -7.31 -3.61 -3.43
CA LYS A 113 -7.51 -2.87 -4.70
C LYS A 113 -8.69 -3.38 -5.53
N GLN A 114 -9.66 -4.09 -4.93
CA GLN A 114 -10.75 -4.71 -5.68
C GLN A 114 -11.82 -3.71 -6.17
N ASN A 115 -11.45 -2.87 -7.12
CA ASN A 115 -12.38 -2.12 -7.96
C ASN A 115 -12.89 -3.03 -9.09
N GLY A 116 -13.76 -3.97 -8.73
CA GLY A 116 -14.41 -4.89 -9.67
C GLY A 116 -13.66 -6.20 -9.94
N LYS A 117 -14.27 -7.06 -10.76
CA LYS A 117 -13.71 -8.38 -11.11
C LYS A 117 -12.52 -8.21 -12.04
N SER A 118 -11.30 -8.33 -11.52
CA SER A 118 -10.11 -8.46 -12.35
C SER A 118 -10.19 -9.75 -13.18
N ILE A 119 -9.71 -9.67 -14.43
CA ILE A 119 -9.58 -10.84 -15.30
C ILE A 119 -8.52 -11.81 -14.78
N TYR A 120 -7.61 -11.36 -13.91
CA TYR A 120 -6.52 -12.15 -13.34
C TYR A 120 -6.88 -12.79 -11.99
N GLY A 121 -8.17 -12.84 -11.64
CA GLY A 121 -8.63 -13.31 -10.34
C GLY A 121 -8.25 -12.33 -9.23
N ASP A 122 -7.33 -12.73 -8.35
CA ASP A 122 -6.95 -11.95 -7.16
C ASP A 122 -5.86 -10.90 -7.43
N VAL A 123 -5.36 -10.81 -8.66
CA VAL A 123 -4.34 -9.80 -9.05
C VAL A 123 -5.02 -8.60 -9.68
N ASP A 124 -4.68 -7.40 -9.22
CA ASP A 124 -5.17 -6.14 -9.80
C ASP A 124 -4.75 -5.99 -11.26
N LYS A 125 -5.71 -5.62 -12.11
CA LYS A 125 -5.50 -5.54 -13.56
C LYS A 125 -4.50 -4.43 -13.91
N ASN A 126 -4.64 -3.25 -13.30
CA ASN A 126 -3.79 -2.10 -13.63
C ASN A 126 -2.34 -2.36 -13.20
N LEU A 127 -2.15 -2.96 -12.03
CA LEU A 127 -0.83 -3.39 -11.57
C LEU A 127 -0.22 -4.44 -12.50
N MET A 128 -1.01 -5.42 -12.96
CA MET A 128 -0.53 -6.42 -13.92
C MET A 128 -0.06 -5.74 -15.21
N GLU A 129 -0.85 -4.82 -15.78
CA GLU A 129 -0.48 -4.06 -16.98
C GLU A 129 0.81 -3.24 -16.80
N GLN A 130 1.06 -2.67 -15.62
CA GLN A 130 2.29 -1.94 -15.30
C GLN A 130 3.52 -2.85 -15.16
N VAL A 131 3.31 -4.10 -14.77
CA VAL A 131 4.37 -5.09 -14.58
C VAL A 131 4.72 -5.80 -15.88
N SER A 132 3.74 -6.03 -16.74
CA SER A 132 3.91 -6.68 -18.04
C SER A 132 4.89 -5.93 -18.92
N CYS A 133 5.74 -6.67 -19.63
CA CYS A 133 6.80 -6.06 -20.42
C CYS A 133 7.23 -6.94 -21.60
N PRO A 134 7.43 -6.37 -22.80
CA PRO A 134 8.10 -7.06 -23.90
C PRO A 134 9.53 -7.49 -23.51
N PRO A 135 10.04 -8.61 -24.04
CA PRO A 135 11.36 -9.12 -23.69
C PRO A 135 12.51 -8.22 -24.16
N ASP A 136 12.27 -7.45 -25.21
CA ASP A 136 13.17 -6.51 -25.88
C ASP A 136 12.97 -5.05 -25.44
N SER A 137 12.13 -4.81 -24.42
CA SER A 137 11.90 -3.46 -23.91
C SER A 137 13.18 -2.91 -23.30
N ASP A 138 13.59 -1.74 -23.79
CA ASP A 138 14.75 -1.02 -23.27
C ASP A 138 14.50 -0.54 -21.84
N GLU A 139 13.26 -0.22 -21.43
CA GLU A 139 12.92 0.23 -20.08
C GLU A 139 11.86 -0.68 -19.43
N TRP A 140 11.98 -0.88 -18.11
CA TRP A 140 10.96 -1.61 -17.35
C TRP A 140 10.81 -1.04 -15.95
N GLN A 141 9.60 -0.56 -15.64
CA GLN A 141 9.24 0.04 -14.35
C GLN A 141 8.44 -0.92 -13.45
N GLY A 142 8.23 -2.18 -13.87
CA GLY A 142 7.38 -3.11 -13.14
C GLY A 142 7.81 -3.34 -11.68
N TRP A 143 9.11 -3.30 -11.39
CA TRP A 143 9.57 -3.34 -9.99
C TRP A 143 9.12 -2.11 -9.20
N GLN A 144 9.26 -0.90 -9.76
CA GLN A 144 8.86 0.32 -9.08
C GLN A 144 7.34 0.33 -8.86
N SER A 145 6.56 -0.03 -9.88
CA SER A 145 5.10 -0.16 -9.77
C SER A 145 4.70 -1.17 -8.69
N TYR A 146 5.42 -2.29 -8.56
CA TYR A 146 5.22 -3.22 -7.45
C TYR A 146 5.56 -2.60 -6.09
N GLN A 147 6.67 -1.87 -5.96
CA GLN A 147 7.04 -1.20 -4.71
C GLN A 147 6.01 -0.15 -4.28
N ASP A 148 5.50 0.64 -5.23
CA ASP A 148 4.45 1.62 -4.97
C ASP A 148 3.16 0.92 -4.51
N ALA A 149 2.79 -0.19 -5.15
CA ALA A 149 1.64 -1.01 -4.75
C ALA A 149 1.84 -1.67 -3.38
N LEU A 150 3.06 -2.10 -3.05
CA LEU A 150 3.40 -2.66 -1.74
C LEU A 150 3.29 -1.61 -0.63
N SER A 151 3.84 -0.41 -0.85
CA SER A 151 3.72 0.70 0.09
C SER A 151 2.25 1.06 0.35
N ASP A 152 1.45 1.12 -0.72
CA ASP A 152 0.02 1.34 -0.60
C ASP A 152 -0.67 0.24 0.21
N HIS A 153 -0.43 -1.04 -0.13
CA HIS A 153 -0.96 -2.19 0.61
C HIS A 153 -0.60 -2.15 2.10
N GLN A 154 0.65 -1.82 2.44
CA GLN A 154 1.11 -1.72 3.83
C GLN A 154 0.38 -0.61 4.59
N ARG A 155 0.12 0.53 3.96
CA ARG A 155 -0.69 1.61 4.57
C ARG A 155 -2.12 1.16 4.82
N GLN A 156 -2.75 0.50 3.84
CA GLN A 156 -4.10 -0.06 3.99
C GLN A 156 -4.17 -1.09 5.13
N GLN A 157 -3.17 -1.97 5.23
CA GLN A 157 -3.06 -2.93 6.31
C GLN A 157 -2.89 -2.27 7.68
N ALA A 158 -2.07 -1.21 7.77
CA ALA A 158 -1.90 -0.44 8.99
C ALA A 158 -3.21 0.23 9.43
N ILE A 159 -4.00 0.77 8.50
CA ILE A 159 -5.35 1.30 8.78
C ILE A 159 -6.25 0.20 9.33
N ALA A 160 -6.29 -0.98 8.71
CA ALA A 160 -7.11 -2.10 9.18
C ALA A 160 -6.71 -2.52 10.61
N VAL A 161 -5.42 -2.55 10.92
CA VAL A 161 -4.89 -2.85 12.26
C VAL A 161 -5.31 -1.78 13.28
N LEU A 162 -5.22 -0.49 12.93
CA LEU A 162 -5.68 0.61 13.78
C LEU A 162 -7.18 0.51 14.07
N ARG A 163 -7.99 0.24 13.05
CA ARG A 163 -9.44 0.04 13.18
C ARG A 163 -9.74 -1.11 14.13
N GLN A 164 -9.11 -2.26 13.94
CA GLN A 164 -9.33 -3.43 14.78
C GLN A 164 -8.98 -3.16 16.27
N HIS A 165 -7.87 -2.47 16.54
CA HIS A 165 -7.39 -2.22 17.89
C HIS A 165 -8.16 -1.08 18.57
N PHE A 166 -8.37 0.05 17.89
CA PHE A 166 -8.86 1.27 18.51
C PHE A 166 -10.32 1.57 18.27
N TYR A 167 -10.98 0.96 17.29
CA TYR A 167 -12.37 1.29 16.95
C TYR A 167 -13.33 0.20 17.40
N HIS A 168 -14.56 0.61 17.74
CA HIS A 168 -15.65 -0.32 18.03
C HIS A 168 -16.08 -1.07 16.77
N ILE A 169 -16.24 -0.34 15.66
CA ILE A 169 -16.40 -0.91 14.32
C ILE A 169 -15.00 -1.17 13.78
N GLY A 170 -14.51 -2.39 13.98
CA GLY A 170 -13.15 -2.79 13.59
C GLY A 170 -13.01 -3.17 12.11
N SER A 171 -14.12 -3.25 11.36
CA SER A 171 -14.08 -3.50 9.91
C SER A 171 -13.50 -2.28 9.19
N TYR A 172 -12.74 -2.57 8.14
CA TYR A 172 -12.18 -1.58 7.24
C TYR A 172 -12.66 -1.88 5.82
N ASP A 173 -13.25 -0.89 5.17
CA ASP A 173 -13.56 -0.92 3.74
C ASP A 173 -12.58 0.02 3.01
N PRO A 174 -11.72 -0.48 2.11
CA PRO A 174 -10.81 0.34 1.32
C PRO A 174 -11.48 1.47 0.52
N LEU A 175 -12.78 1.35 0.22
CA LEU A 175 -13.54 2.39 -0.47
C LEU A 175 -13.76 3.64 0.39
N GLU A 176 -13.62 3.55 1.71
CA GLU A 176 -13.69 4.70 2.62
C GLU A 176 -12.53 5.68 2.42
N CYS A 177 -11.47 5.28 1.67
CA CYS A 177 -10.31 6.11 1.36
C CYS A 177 -9.72 6.81 2.60
N LEU A 178 -9.68 6.08 3.72
CA LEU A 178 -9.23 6.63 4.99
C LEU A 178 -7.76 7.06 4.91
N ASN A 179 -7.45 8.19 5.53
CA ASN A 179 -6.09 8.63 5.74
C ASN A 179 -5.52 7.97 7.01
N LEU A 180 -4.38 7.27 6.90
CA LEU A 180 -3.70 6.61 8.02
C LEU A 180 -3.42 7.57 9.17
N GLU A 181 -2.94 8.77 8.86
CA GLU A 181 -2.67 9.82 9.84
C GLU A 181 -3.95 10.26 10.55
N GLY A 182 -5.05 10.43 9.81
CA GLY A 182 -6.35 10.81 10.36
C GLY A 182 -6.94 9.74 11.29
N VAL A 183 -6.83 8.47 10.91
CA VAL A 183 -7.31 7.33 11.72
C VAL A 183 -6.53 7.21 13.03
N LEU A 184 -5.20 7.36 12.99
CA LEU A 184 -4.41 7.39 14.22
C LEU A 184 -4.78 8.61 15.08
N ALA A 185 -4.92 9.79 14.47
CA ALA A 185 -5.20 11.02 15.18
C ALA A 185 -6.56 10.98 15.90
N GLU A 186 -7.62 10.47 15.27
CA GLU A 186 -8.91 10.29 15.93
C GLU A 186 -8.78 9.31 17.10
N ALA A 187 -8.07 8.19 16.93
CA ALA A 187 -7.83 7.24 18.01
C ALA A 187 -7.08 7.87 19.19
N VAL A 188 -6.02 8.63 18.93
CA VAL A 188 -5.24 9.35 19.97
C VAL A 188 -6.11 10.41 20.65
N LEU A 189 -6.82 11.24 19.88
CA LEU A 189 -7.72 12.28 20.39
C LEU A 189 -8.81 11.70 21.29
N TYR A 190 -9.47 10.63 20.84
CA TYR A 190 -10.52 9.96 21.60
C TYR A 190 -9.98 9.41 22.92
N ARG A 191 -8.78 8.84 22.90
CA ARG A 191 -8.13 8.30 24.10
C ARG A 191 -7.65 9.39 25.07
N ILE A 192 -7.21 10.54 24.58
CA ILE A 192 -6.92 11.69 25.44
C ILE A 192 -8.19 12.12 26.18
N CYS A 193 -9.33 12.20 25.48
CA CYS A 193 -10.60 12.66 26.03
C CYS A 193 -11.30 11.64 26.96
N PHE A 194 -11.21 10.34 26.65
CA PHE A 194 -12.02 9.29 27.30
C PHE A 194 -11.22 8.12 27.89
N GLY A 195 -9.88 8.17 27.84
CA GLY A 195 -9.01 7.09 28.30
C GLY A 195 -8.97 5.90 27.36
N ASP A 196 -8.67 4.71 27.89
CA ASP A 196 -8.39 3.50 27.11
C ASP A 196 -9.66 2.81 26.58
N ILE A 197 -10.58 3.57 25.99
CA ILE A 197 -11.84 3.10 25.41
C ILE A 197 -11.74 3.14 23.89
N LYS A 198 -12.39 2.17 23.22
CA LYS A 198 -12.49 2.14 21.76
C LYS A 198 -13.31 3.32 21.23
N VAL A 199 -12.83 3.91 20.15
CA VAL A 199 -13.48 4.98 19.39
C VAL A 199 -14.87 4.53 18.98
N ARG A 200 -15.84 5.40 19.28
CA ARG A 200 -17.23 5.35 18.82
C ARG A 200 -17.53 6.66 18.10
N GLU A 201 -18.54 6.62 17.24
CA GLU A 201 -19.00 7.80 16.50
C GLU A 201 -19.80 8.77 17.40
N ASP A 202 -19.21 9.17 18.53
CA ASP A 202 -19.87 9.95 19.57
C ASP A 202 -18.98 11.03 20.22
N LEU A 203 -17.78 11.28 19.70
CA LEU A 203 -16.85 12.30 20.21
C LEU A 203 -17.56 13.66 20.40
N LYS A 204 -18.22 14.16 19.34
CA LYS A 204 -18.91 15.47 19.34
C LYS A 204 -19.99 15.56 20.42
N ARG A 205 -20.67 14.46 20.72
CA ARG A 205 -21.72 14.40 21.75
C ARG A 205 -21.13 14.31 23.16
N LYS A 206 -20.10 13.48 23.34
CA LYS A 206 -19.51 13.19 24.66
C LYS A 206 -18.57 14.27 25.17
N ILE A 207 -18.01 15.10 24.29
CA ILE A 207 -17.06 16.13 24.72
C ILE A 207 -17.68 17.16 25.68
N GLY A 208 -18.99 17.41 25.58
CA GLY A 208 -19.75 18.22 26.53
C GLY A 208 -19.81 17.64 27.95
N GLN A 209 -19.58 16.34 28.10
CA GLN A 209 -19.78 15.58 29.35
C GLN A 209 -18.50 15.37 30.16
N ILE A 210 -17.34 15.75 29.61
CA ILE A 210 -16.04 15.59 30.27
C ILE A 210 -15.48 16.94 30.73
N GLU A 211 -14.58 16.90 31.72
CA GLU A 211 -13.73 18.03 32.06
C GLU A 211 -12.41 17.93 31.30
N LEU A 212 -11.99 19.03 30.68
CA LEU A 212 -10.77 19.08 29.91
C LEU A 212 -9.59 19.41 30.83
N ASN A 213 -8.55 18.57 30.83
CA ASN A 213 -7.36 18.81 31.63
C ASN A 213 -6.40 19.78 30.90
N PRO A 214 -5.95 20.88 31.52
CA PRO A 214 -4.99 21.80 30.93
C PRO A 214 -3.69 21.13 30.44
N ALA A 215 -3.24 20.06 31.09
CA ALA A 215 -2.04 19.33 30.71
C ALA A 215 -2.14 18.66 29.31
N TRP A 216 -3.36 18.41 28.82
CA TRP A 216 -3.57 17.83 27.50
C TRP A 216 -3.18 18.78 26.36
N PHE A 217 -3.14 20.09 26.63
CA PHE A 217 -2.85 21.14 25.65
C PHE A 217 -1.35 21.42 25.52
N ALA A 218 -0.54 20.38 25.58
CA ALA A 218 0.91 20.43 25.38
C ALA A 218 1.34 19.36 24.37
N GLU A 219 2.21 19.72 23.43
CA GLU A 219 2.69 18.78 22.41
C GLU A 219 3.40 17.57 23.02
N ASP A 220 4.17 17.76 24.11
CA ASP A 220 4.83 16.66 24.83
C ASP A 220 3.84 15.64 25.39
N TYR A 221 2.69 16.11 25.89
CA TYR A 221 1.65 15.21 26.38
C TYR A 221 1.05 14.38 25.25
N ILE A 222 0.78 15.03 24.10
CA ILE A 222 0.25 14.36 22.91
C ILE A 222 1.27 13.35 22.38
N GLN A 223 2.56 13.69 22.34
CA GLN A 223 3.62 12.76 21.94
C GLN A 223 3.61 11.52 22.84
N VAL A 224 3.56 11.68 24.17
CA VAL A 224 3.49 10.55 25.10
C VAL A 224 2.21 9.72 24.89
N ALA A 225 1.07 10.36 24.62
CA ALA A 225 -0.18 9.66 24.34
C ALA A 225 -0.10 8.86 23.03
N THR A 226 0.47 9.44 21.98
CA THR A 226 0.73 8.79 20.69
C THR A 226 1.65 7.59 20.86
N ASP A 227 2.77 7.73 21.57
CA ASP A 227 3.71 6.63 21.80
C ASP A 227 3.06 5.48 22.60
N LYS A 228 2.24 5.80 23.60
CA LYS A 228 1.45 4.80 24.33
C LYS A 228 0.46 4.07 23.42
N ALA A 229 -0.20 4.76 22.50
CA ALA A 229 -1.09 4.13 21.53
C ALA A 229 -0.31 3.21 20.59
N LEU A 230 0.80 3.69 20.00
CA LEU A 230 1.63 2.90 19.09
C LEU A 230 2.23 1.66 19.77
N ALA A 231 2.55 1.72 21.06
CA ALA A 231 3.05 0.57 21.81
C ALA A 231 2.06 -0.60 21.93
N LEU A 232 0.77 -0.38 21.63
CA LEU A 232 -0.26 -1.42 21.63
C LEU A 232 -0.38 -2.16 20.29
N LEU A 233 0.36 -1.72 19.26
CA LEU A 233 0.27 -2.27 17.90
C LEU A 233 1.45 -3.19 17.58
N PRO A 234 1.30 -4.10 16.59
CA PRO A 234 2.41 -4.89 16.07
C PRO A 234 3.56 -4.02 15.56
N ALA A 235 4.81 -4.42 15.81
CA ALA A 235 6.01 -3.64 15.49
C ALA A 235 6.11 -3.28 13.99
N GLU A 236 5.71 -4.20 13.10
CA GLU A 236 5.68 -3.96 11.65
C GLU A 236 4.72 -2.82 11.29
N SER A 237 3.50 -2.81 11.85
CA SER A 237 2.54 -1.73 11.62
C SER A 237 3.02 -0.40 12.18
N VAL A 238 3.67 -0.40 13.35
CA VAL A 238 4.25 0.82 13.94
C VAL A 238 5.32 1.43 13.04
N ALA A 239 6.18 0.62 12.43
CA ALA A 239 7.20 1.11 11.51
C ALA A 239 6.58 1.80 10.29
N ILE A 240 5.54 1.20 9.70
CA ILE A 240 4.81 1.79 8.57
C ILE A 240 4.11 3.09 8.97
N ILE A 241 3.40 3.09 10.11
CA ILE A 241 2.71 4.28 10.62
C ILE A 241 3.71 5.43 10.82
N LYS A 242 4.81 5.18 11.54
CA LYS A 242 5.82 6.22 11.80
C LYS A 242 6.45 6.78 10.53
N ALA A 243 6.59 5.98 9.47
CA ALA A 243 7.13 6.44 8.20
C ALA A 243 6.15 7.36 7.43
N ASP A 244 4.84 7.18 7.63
CA ASP A 244 3.79 7.95 6.95
C ASP A 244 3.30 9.17 7.75
N LEU A 245 3.62 9.25 9.06
CA LEU A 245 3.23 10.37 9.91
C LEU A 245 3.87 11.70 9.47
N GLY A 246 3.05 12.74 9.36
CA GLY A 246 3.51 14.08 9.05
C GLY A 246 4.38 14.68 10.16
N LYS A 247 5.33 15.54 9.78
CA LYS A 247 6.21 16.27 10.73
C LYS A 247 5.44 17.11 11.77
N HIS A 248 4.20 17.46 11.46
CA HIS A 248 3.34 18.30 12.30
C HIS A 248 2.18 17.52 12.92
N PHE A 249 2.25 16.19 12.99
CA PHE A 249 1.18 15.35 13.52
C PHE A 249 0.68 15.80 14.91
N ASN A 250 1.58 15.91 15.90
CA ASN A 250 1.20 16.30 17.26
C ASN A 250 0.67 17.74 17.33
N ALA A 251 1.29 18.66 16.60
CA ALA A 251 0.81 20.04 16.49
C ALA A 251 -0.59 20.10 15.84
N GLY A 252 -0.86 19.20 14.89
CA GLY A 252 -2.18 19.01 14.28
C GLY A 252 -3.22 18.52 15.29
N ILE A 253 -2.89 17.50 16.09
CA ILE A 253 -3.76 17.04 17.19
C ILE A 253 -3.97 18.14 18.22
N LEU A 254 -2.94 18.90 18.58
CA LEU A 254 -3.05 20.01 19.53
C LEU A 254 -4.04 21.06 19.04
N ARG A 255 -3.95 21.45 17.76
CA ARG A 255 -4.92 22.34 17.12
C ARG A 255 -6.33 21.76 17.18
N THR A 256 -6.49 20.46 16.89
CA THR A 256 -7.79 19.78 16.99
C THR A 256 -8.33 19.78 18.42
N LEU A 257 -7.49 19.57 19.42
CA LEU A 257 -7.89 19.58 20.83
C LEU A 257 -8.31 20.99 21.29
N GLN A 258 -7.58 22.02 20.87
CA GLN A 258 -7.95 23.43 21.09
C GLN A 258 -9.30 23.74 20.44
N PHE A 259 -9.53 23.29 19.20
CA PHE A 259 -10.83 23.40 18.57
C PHE A 259 -11.92 22.69 19.38
N ALA A 260 -11.65 21.47 19.83
CA ALA A 260 -12.58 20.65 20.60
C ALA A 260 -12.98 21.33 21.92
N GLN A 261 -12.06 22.07 22.57
CA GLN A 261 -12.35 22.92 23.73
C GLN A 261 -13.34 24.06 23.41
N HIS A 262 -13.16 24.74 22.28
CA HIS A 262 -14.09 25.78 21.84
C HIS A 262 -15.45 25.20 21.44
N TYR A 263 -15.45 24.07 20.74
CA TYR A 263 -16.65 23.31 20.39
C TYR A 263 -17.45 22.94 21.64
N ARG A 264 -16.77 22.43 22.69
CA ARG A 264 -17.36 22.15 24.00
C ARG A 264 -17.98 23.38 24.65
N THR A 265 -17.29 24.53 24.61
CA THR A 265 -17.83 25.79 25.16
C THR A 265 -19.12 26.20 24.46
N LEU A 266 -19.20 26.02 23.14
CA LEU A 266 -20.42 26.27 22.37
C LEU A 266 -21.54 25.29 22.72
N LEU A 267 -21.24 24.00 22.85
CA LEU A 267 -22.20 22.98 23.28
C LEU A 267 -22.80 23.31 24.66
N LEU A 268 -21.97 23.69 25.63
CA LEU A 268 -22.42 24.03 26.98
C LEU A 268 -23.20 25.35 27.04
N ALA A 269 -23.07 26.19 26.02
CA ALA A 269 -23.86 27.40 25.86
C ALA A 269 -25.14 27.16 25.04
N ASP A 270 -25.58 25.90 24.89
CA ASP A 270 -26.75 25.47 24.12
C ASP A 270 -26.77 26.05 22.69
N ALA A 271 -25.60 26.10 22.04
CA ALA A 271 -25.49 26.52 20.65
C ALA A 271 -26.35 25.62 19.74
N SER A 272 -27.06 26.23 18.79
CA SER A 272 -27.85 25.48 17.81
C SER A 272 -26.96 24.60 16.91
N PRO A 273 -27.50 23.51 16.34
CA PRO A 273 -26.76 22.64 15.42
C PRO A 273 -26.10 23.42 14.26
N GLU A 274 -26.81 24.40 13.68
CA GLU A 274 -26.30 25.20 12.57
C GLU A 274 -25.11 26.08 13.00
N LYS A 275 -25.09 26.52 14.27
CA LYS A 275 -23.96 27.29 14.80
C LYS A 275 -22.73 26.41 14.99
N LEU A 276 -22.91 25.16 15.42
CA LEU A 276 -21.84 24.17 15.57
C LEU A 276 -21.30 23.75 14.20
N GLU A 277 -22.17 23.46 13.23
CA GLU A 277 -21.77 23.16 11.85
C GLU A 277 -21.00 24.34 11.24
N ARG A 278 -21.50 25.57 11.36
CA ARG A 278 -20.78 26.77 10.89
C ARG A 278 -19.43 26.94 11.56
N PHE A 279 -19.27 26.51 12.81
CA PHE A 279 -17.99 26.55 13.51
C PHE A 279 -17.02 25.52 12.92
N GLU A 280 -17.49 24.31 12.60
CA GLU A 280 -16.70 23.29 11.90
C GLU A 280 -16.31 23.73 10.48
N TYR A 281 -17.27 24.25 9.70
CA TYR A 281 -17.01 24.70 8.32
C TYR A 281 -15.95 25.80 8.21
N LYS A 282 -15.78 26.62 9.25
CA LYS A 282 -14.75 27.68 9.28
C LYS A 282 -13.33 27.13 9.28
N GLU A 283 -13.12 25.90 9.75
CA GLU A 283 -11.79 25.27 9.75
C GLU A 283 -11.40 24.69 8.38
N GLY A 284 -12.34 24.66 7.41
CA GLY A 284 -12.09 24.29 6.01
C GLY A 284 -12.12 22.79 5.71
N LEU A 285 -12.02 22.46 4.42
CA LEU A 285 -12.14 21.09 3.86
C LEU A 285 -10.99 20.16 4.25
N HIS A 286 -9.81 20.70 4.57
CA HIS A 286 -8.67 19.94 5.09
C HIS A 286 -8.75 19.72 6.61
N GLY A 287 -9.92 19.99 7.20
CA GLY A 287 -10.14 20.35 8.60
C GLY A 287 -9.60 19.35 9.62
N LEU A 288 -9.04 19.94 10.68
CA LEU A 288 -8.72 19.35 12.00
C LEU A 288 -8.37 17.86 11.99
N LEU A 289 -7.08 17.58 12.10
CA LEU A 289 -6.55 16.22 12.12
C LEU A 289 -7.22 15.39 13.23
N GLY A 290 -7.88 14.29 12.85
CA GLY A 290 -8.59 13.40 13.76
C GLY A 290 -9.97 13.89 14.24
N TRP A 291 -10.44 15.06 13.77
CA TRP A 291 -11.82 15.48 14.02
C TRP A 291 -12.77 14.73 13.08
N PRO A 292 -13.78 14.04 13.62
CA PRO A 292 -14.62 13.16 12.84
C PRO A 292 -15.66 13.91 12.01
N VAL A 293 -15.91 13.41 10.80
CA VAL A 293 -17.07 13.77 9.99
C VAL A 293 -18.10 12.65 10.12
N TYR A 294 -18.88 12.69 11.21
CA TYR A 294 -19.97 11.74 11.38
C TYR A 294 -21.13 12.11 10.46
N LEU A 295 -21.49 11.20 9.55
CA LEU A 295 -22.73 11.31 8.79
C LEU A 295 -23.88 11.02 9.77
N GLN A 296 -24.63 12.05 10.15
CA GLN A 296 -25.89 11.84 10.86
C GLN A 296 -26.91 11.32 9.84
N PHE A 297 -27.27 10.04 9.95
CA PHE A 297 -28.43 9.46 9.27
C PHE A 297 -29.65 9.53 10.18
#